data_AF-A0A8T0UX82-F1
#
_entry.id   AF-A0A8T0UX82-F1
#
_cell.length_a   1.000
_cell.length_b   1.000
_cell.length_c   1.000
_cell.angle_alpha   90.00
_cell.angle_beta   90.00
_cell.angle_gamma   90.00
#
_symmetry.space_group_name_H-M   'P 1'
#
loop_
_entity.id
_entity.type
_entity.pdbx_description
1 polymer ?
#
loop_
_entity_poly.entity_id
_entity_poly.type
_entity_poly.pdbx_seq_one_letter_code
_entity_poly.pdbx_strand_id
1 'polypeptide(L)'
;MLYVLDHVEKELHMIDPSPVPKWCEGNAFRKYGKTLTHFYLKYMAAMNVHIPGWNEDIYQWKFTHEKNIVQDDERGYSTGYLVLQYMSVWKSTLSTVIYKIARTMRQNFIVDLLTSDLNSYKSLLPMDVKNYLSRIVGRDIK
;
A
#
# COMPACT_ATOMS: atom_id res chain seq x y z
N MET A 1 6.09 0.87 3.47
CA MET A 1 6.63 1.12 2.13
C MET A 1 5.97 0.21 1.11
N LEU A 2 5.62 0.76 -0.05
CA LEU A 2 5.07 0.06 -1.20
C LEU A 2 5.81 0.54 -2.46
N TYR A 3 6.13 -0.41 -3.33
CA TYR A 3 6.66 -0.16 -4.67
C TYR A 3 5.58 -0.55 -5.68
N VAL A 4 5.20 0.37 -6.55
CA VAL A 4 4.26 0.11 -7.65
C VAL A 4 5.04 0.19 -8.95
N LEU A 5 5.15 -0.96 -9.62
CA LEU A 5 5.76 -1.07 -10.95
C LEU A 5 4.66 -0.90 -11.98
N ASP A 6 4.64 0.24 -12.65
CA ASP A 6 3.73 0.50 -13.75
C ASP A 6 4.38 0.10 -15.06
N HIS A 7 4.05 -1.10 -15.53
CA HIS A 7 4.57 -1.62 -16.80
C HIS A 7 4.05 -0.89 -18.03
N VAL A 8 2.90 -0.21 -17.93
CA VAL A 8 2.29 0.51 -19.06
C VAL A 8 3.01 1.83 -19.25
N GLU A 9 3.14 2.60 -18.18
CA GLU A 9 3.76 3.94 -18.21
C GLU A 9 5.28 3.91 -18.04
N LYS A 10 5.87 2.74 -17.74
CA LYS A 10 7.30 2.57 -17.42
C LYS A 10 7.74 3.47 -16.27
N GLU A 11 6.96 3.42 -15.18
CA GLU A 11 7.23 4.17 -13.95
C GLU A 11 7.39 3.23 -12.74
N LEU A 12 8.33 3.54 -11.86
CA LEU A 12 8.37 3.01 -10.50
C LEU A 12 7.88 4.09 -9.53
N HIS A 13 6.74 3.85 -8.91
CA HIS A 13 6.23 4.70 -7.84
C HIS A 13 6.58 4.11 -6.49
N MET A 14 7.01 4.96 -5.58
CA MET A 14 7.39 4.59 -4.24
C MET A 14 6.55 5.37 -3.24
N ILE A 15 5.83 4.62 -2.43
CA ILE A 15 4.94 5.12 -1.40
C ILE A 15 5.49 4.67 -0.05
N ASP A 16 6.08 5.61 0.70
CA ASP A 16 6.59 5.31 2.03
C ASP A 16 6.07 6.32 3.05
N PRO A 17 5.16 5.90 3.95
CA PRO A 17 4.72 6.72 5.07
C PRO A 17 5.81 6.99 6.11
N SER A 18 6.93 6.26 6.08
CA SER A 18 8.02 6.49 7.03
C SER A 18 8.70 7.83 6.75
N PRO A 19 9.05 8.62 7.77
CA PRO A 19 9.70 9.91 7.57
C PRO A 19 10.98 9.78 6.71
N VAL A 20 11.27 10.84 5.96
CA VAL A 20 12.54 10.93 5.21
C VAL A 20 13.61 11.40 6.20
N PRO A 21 14.69 10.64 6.42
CA PRO A 21 15.77 11.07 7.29
C PRO A 21 16.38 12.38 6.81
N LYS A 22 16.81 13.25 7.74
CA LYS A 22 17.41 14.56 7.41
C LYS A 22 18.57 14.47 6.40
N TRP A 23 19.40 13.44 6.48
CA TRP A 23 20.52 13.25 5.55
C TRP A 23 20.10 12.88 4.11
N CYS A 24 18.82 12.55 3.90
CA CYS A 24 18.19 12.33 2.60
C CYS A 24 17.38 13.53 2.11
N GLU A 25 17.38 14.66 2.83
CA GLU A 25 16.62 15.84 2.45
C GLU A 25 17.04 16.34 1.06
N GLY A 26 16.06 16.75 0.24
CA GLY A 26 16.27 17.14 -1.16
C GLY A 26 16.54 15.98 -2.13
N ASN A 27 16.93 14.79 -1.64
CA ASN A 27 17.12 13.60 -2.47
C ASN A 27 16.67 12.32 -1.74
N ALA A 28 15.37 12.07 -1.77
CA ALA A 28 14.75 10.91 -1.13
C ALA A 28 15.31 9.57 -1.65
N PHE A 29 15.81 9.51 -2.90
CA PHE A 29 16.40 8.30 -3.47
C PHE A 29 17.55 7.75 -2.61
N ARG A 30 18.28 8.61 -1.89
CA ARG A 30 19.36 8.20 -0.97
C ARG A 30 18.90 7.22 0.11
N LYS A 31 17.65 7.34 0.57
CA LYS A 31 17.06 6.43 1.56
C LYS A 31 16.86 5.02 1.00
N TYR A 32 16.62 4.91 -0.31
CA TYR A 32 16.15 3.67 -0.94
C TYR A 32 17.14 3.05 -1.92
N GLY A 33 18.19 3.78 -2.32
CA GLY A 33 19.07 3.40 -3.42
C GLY A 33 19.67 2.00 -3.29
N LYS A 34 20.10 1.61 -2.08
CA LYS A 34 20.63 0.25 -1.85
C LYS A 34 19.56 -0.82 -2.05
N THR A 35 18.36 -0.63 -1.52
CA THR A 35 17.25 -1.58 -1.65
C THR A 35 16.76 -1.65 -3.09
N LEU A 36 16.55 -0.50 -3.73
CA LEU A 36 16.12 -0.40 -5.13
C LEU A 36 17.10 -1.10 -6.07
N THR A 37 18.40 -0.89 -5.90
CA THR A 37 19.43 -1.55 -6.72
C THR A 37 19.32 -3.07 -6.64
N HIS A 38 19.21 -3.63 -5.44
CA HIS A 38 19.04 -5.09 -5.29
C HIS A 38 17.72 -5.57 -5.87
N PHE A 39 16.63 -4.82 -5.63
CA PHE A 39 15.32 -5.14 -6.16
C PHE A 39 15.33 -5.19 -7.69
N TYR A 40 15.89 -4.17 -8.34
CA TYR A 40 15.94 -4.09 -9.80
C TYR A 40 16.68 -5.27 -10.43
N LEU A 41 17.87 -5.59 -9.92
CA LEU A 41 18.65 -6.73 -10.41
C LEU A 41 17.87 -8.06 -10.29
N LYS A 42 17.23 -8.28 -9.14
CA LYS A 42 16.47 -9.52 -8.89
C LYS A 42 15.20 -9.58 -9.73
N TYR A 43 14.49 -8.47 -9.86
CA TYR A 43 13.29 -8.39 -10.66
C TYR A 43 13.59 -8.64 -12.14
N MET A 44 14.60 -7.96 -12.70
CA MET A 44 15.02 -8.18 -14.10
C MET A 44 15.43 -9.63 -14.35
N ALA A 45 16.19 -10.24 -13.43
CA ALA A 45 16.57 -11.65 -13.54
C ALA A 45 15.33 -12.58 -13.54
N ALA A 46 14.35 -12.32 -12.67
CA ALA A 46 13.11 -13.10 -12.64
C ALA A 46 12.28 -12.94 -13.91
N MET A 47 12.16 -11.71 -14.43
CA MET A 47 11.42 -11.43 -15.66
C MET A 47 12.06 -12.06 -16.89
N ASN A 48 13.38 -12.06 -16.99
CA ASN A 48 14.11 -12.75 -18.06
C ASN A 48 13.85 -14.27 -18.08
N VAL A 49 13.61 -14.89 -16.92
CA VAL A 49 13.23 -16.30 -16.83
C VAL A 49 11.76 -16.49 -17.20
N HIS A 50 10.89 -15.60 -16.73
CA HIS A 50 9.44 -15.76 -16.88
C HIS A 50 8.93 -15.40 -18.28
N ILE A 51 9.55 -14.42 -18.93
CA ILE A 51 9.16 -13.89 -20.24
C ILE A 51 10.37 -14.00 -21.18
N PRO A 52 10.45 -15.08 -21.99
CA PRO A 52 11.52 -15.23 -22.98
C PRO A 52 11.57 -14.03 -23.93
N GLY A 53 12.77 -13.44 -24.08
CA GLY A 53 12.98 -12.26 -24.93
C GLY A 53 12.58 -10.93 -24.30
N TRP A 54 12.25 -10.89 -23.00
CA TRP A 54 12.07 -9.64 -22.27
C TRP A 54 13.36 -8.81 -22.31
N ASN A 55 13.25 -7.55 -22.69
CA ASN A 55 14.39 -6.67 -22.96
C ASN A 55 14.26 -5.30 -22.28
N GLU A 56 13.46 -5.21 -21.23
CA GLU A 56 13.23 -3.96 -20.53
C GLU A 56 14.26 -3.76 -19.42
N ASP A 57 14.78 -2.53 -19.31
CA ASP A 57 15.64 -2.12 -18.20
C ASP A 57 14.84 -1.22 -17.25
N ILE A 58 14.42 -1.78 -16.13
CA ILE A 58 13.61 -1.04 -15.16
C ILE A 58 14.40 0.02 -14.39
N TYR A 59 15.74 0.06 -14.49
CA TYR A 59 16.51 1.20 -13.99
C TYR A 59 16.25 2.47 -14.80
N GLN A 60 15.88 2.32 -16.08
CA GLN A 60 15.60 3.44 -16.97
C GLN A 60 14.18 3.97 -16.81
N TRP A 61 13.34 3.27 -16.06
CA TRP A 61 11.97 3.71 -15.78
C TRP A 61 11.99 4.95 -14.90
N LYS A 62 10.99 5.81 -15.10
CA LYS A 62 10.87 7.02 -14.31
C LYS A 62 10.59 6.66 -12.85
N PHE A 63 11.43 7.16 -11.97
CA PHE A 63 11.26 6.99 -10.53
C PHE A 63 10.45 8.15 -9.93
N THR A 64 9.35 7.83 -9.26
CA THR A 64 8.49 8.80 -8.59
C THR A 64 8.39 8.45 -7.10
N HIS A 65 8.93 9.32 -6.23
CA HIS A 65 8.55 9.31 -4.82
C HIS A 65 7.26 10.10 -4.67
N GLU A 66 6.17 9.43 -4.31
CA GLU A 66 4.87 10.07 -4.24
C GLU A 66 4.86 11.17 -3.18
N LYS A 67 4.35 12.34 -3.56
CA LYS A 67 4.27 13.52 -2.70
C LYS A 67 2.98 13.49 -1.88
N ASN A 68 2.93 14.31 -0.83
CA ASN A 68 1.77 14.43 0.05
C ASN A 68 1.40 13.10 0.75
N ILE A 69 2.38 12.22 0.94
CA ILE A 69 2.18 11.04 1.75
C ILE A 69 2.01 11.46 3.21
N VAL A 70 0.93 11.01 3.85
CA VAL A 70 0.77 11.17 5.29
C VAL A 70 1.88 10.39 5.97
N GLN A 71 2.76 11.11 6.67
CA GLN A 71 3.82 10.48 7.43
C GLN A 71 3.24 9.83 8.67
N ASP A 72 3.68 8.60 8.92
CA ASP A 72 3.44 7.97 10.20
C ASP A 72 4.33 8.60 11.27
N ASP A 73 3.96 8.41 12.54
CA ASP A 73 4.82 8.83 13.63
C ASP A 73 6.11 7.98 13.69
N GLU A 74 7.09 8.42 14.48
CA GLU A 74 8.37 7.71 14.62
C GLU A 74 8.22 6.28 15.18
N ARG A 75 7.06 5.91 15.74
CA ARG A 75 6.79 4.56 16.25
C ARG A 75 6.31 3.61 15.15
N GLY A 76 5.86 4.12 14.00
CA GLY A 76 5.64 3.34 12.78
C GLY A 76 4.43 2.38 12.82
N TYR A 77 3.48 2.57 13.75
CA TYR A 77 2.37 1.65 13.96
C TYR A 77 1.23 1.72 12.91
N SER A 78 1.25 2.71 12.04
CA SER A 78 0.22 2.97 11.03
C SER A 78 0.71 2.79 9.60
N THR A 79 2.00 2.60 9.38
CA THR A 79 2.64 2.49 8.06
C THR A 79 1.92 1.52 7.12
N GLY A 80 1.55 0.33 7.59
CA GLY A 80 0.80 -0.66 6.79
C GLY A 80 -0.60 -0.18 6.40
N TYR A 81 -1.33 0.45 7.32
CA TYR A 81 -2.68 0.97 7.05
C TYR A 81 -2.68 2.17 6.10
N LEU A 82 -1.66 3.02 6.21
CA LEU A 82 -1.45 4.12 5.28
C LEU A 82 -1.18 3.58 3.88
N VAL A 83 -0.29 2.59 3.75
CA VAL A 83 -0.04 1.90 2.47
C VAL A 83 -1.32 1.31 1.89
N LEU A 84 -2.15 0.62 2.68
CA LEU A 84 -3.41 0.05 2.21
C LEU A 84 -4.38 1.12 1.68
N GLN A 85 -4.49 2.27 2.35
CA GLN A 85 -5.29 3.39 1.86
C GLN A 85 -4.75 3.97 0.56
N TYR A 86 -3.43 4.05 0.38
CA TYR A 86 -2.84 4.44 -0.91
C TYR A 86 -3.16 3.42 -2.01
N MET A 87 -3.10 2.13 -1.72
CA MET A 87 -3.43 1.09 -2.68
C MET A 87 -4.89 1.17 -3.13
N SER A 88 -5.83 1.41 -2.21
CA SER A 88 -7.25 1.47 -2.55
C SER A 88 -7.63 2.64 -3.46
N VAL A 89 -6.78 3.67 -3.55
CA VAL A 89 -7.03 4.88 -4.34
C VAL A 89 -6.06 5.04 -5.50
N TRP A 90 -5.20 4.04 -5.73
CA TRP A 90 -4.19 4.08 -6.79
C TRP A 90 -4.84 4.34 -8.16
N LYS A 91 -4.45 5.44 -8.81
CA LYS A 91 -5.03 5.95 -10.07
C LYS A 91 -6.55 6.18 -10.06
N SER A 92 -7.18 6.22 -8.90
CA SER A 92 -8.59 6.56 -8.77
C SER A 92 -8.82 8.06 -8.94
N THR A 93 -9.89 8.44 -9.63
CA THR A 93 -10.34 9.85 -9.72
C THR A 93 -11.11 10.30 -8.48
N LEU A 94 -11.40 9.37 -7.56
CA LEU A 94 -12.13 9.67 -6.33
C LEU A 94 -11.21 10.34 -5.31
N SER A 95 -11.54 11.58 -4.95
CA SER A 95 -10.99 12.25 -3.77
C SER A 95 -11.27 11.38 -2.55
N THR A 96 -10.21 10.82 -1.97
CA THR A 96 -10.35 10.01 -0.76
C THR A 96 -9.70 10.72 0.40
N VAL A 97 -10.47 10.82 1.48
CA VAL A 97 -9.97 11.29 2.77
C VAL A 97 -9.01 10.22 3.31
N ILE A 98 -7.71 10.49 3.24
CA ILE A 98 -6.73 9.67 3.96
C ILE A 98 -6.91 9.97 5.45
N TYR A 99 -7.41 8.99 6.18
CA TYR A 99 -7.55 9.11 7.62
C TYR A 99 -6.15 9.20 8.26
N LYS A 100 -5.98 10.09 9.24
CA LYS A 100 -4.69 10.27 9.92
C LYS A 100 -4.69 9.73 11.35
N ILE A 101 -5.86 9.41 11.89
CA ILE A 101 -6.03 8.92 13.25
C ILE A 101 -5.94 7.40 13.23
N ALA A 102 -4.81 6.87 13.71
CA ALA A 102 -4.51 5.43 13.70
C ALA A 102 -5.61 4.57 14.34
N ARG A 103 -6.23 5.06 15.43
CA ARG A 103 -7.34 4.35 16.09
C ARG A 103 -8.54 4.18 15.14
N THR A 104 -8.98 5.26 14.51
CA THR A 104 -10.11 5.26 13.57
C THR A 104 -9.80 4.39 12.36
N MET A 105 -8.59 4.49 11.81
CA MET A 105 -8.15 3.66 10.66
C MET A 105 -8.24 2.17 10.96
N ARG A 106 -7.71 1.74 12.12
CA ARG A 106 -7.74 0.33 12.53
C ARG A 106 -9.15 -0.17 12.76
N GLN A 107 -9.99 0.64 13.39
CA GLN A 107 -11.40 0.29 13.61
C GLN A 107 -12.14 0.11 12.29
N ASN A 108 -12.02 1.08 11.37
CA ASN A 108 -12.66 1.00 10.06
C ASN A 108 -12.15 -0.20 9.26
N PHE A 109 -10.83 -0.41 9.21
CA PHE A 109 -10.25 -1.53 8.48
C PHE A 109 -10.75 -2.89 8.99
N ILE A 110 -10.82 -3.10 10.31
CA ILE A 110 -11.33 -4.36 10.87
C ILE A 110 -12.81 -4.54 10.52
N VAL A 111 -13.62 -3.48 10.59
CA VAL A 111 -15.02 -3.53 10.17
C VAL A 111 -15.13 -3.89 8.69
N ASP A 112 -14.38 -3.23 7.81
CA ASP A 112 -14.39 -3.49 6.38
C ASP A 112 -13.95 -4.92 6.06
N LEU A 113 -12.88 -5.40 6.70
CA LEU A 113 -12.36 -6.76 6.52
C LEU A 113 -13.38 -7.81 6.95
N LEU A 114 -13.98 -7.65 8.14
CA LEU A 114 -14.91 -8.64 8.69
C LEU A 114 -16.23 -8.66 7.93
N THR A 115 -16.69 -7.50 7.45
CA THR A 115 -17.98 -7.36 6.75
C THR A 115 -17.88 -7.49 5.24
N SER A 116 -16.67 -7.51 4.68
CA SER A 116 -16.39 -7.68 3.24
C SER A 116 -17.06 -8.94 2.70
N ASP A 117 -17.70 -8.83 1.54
CA ASP A 117 -18.31 -9.98 0.85
C ASP A 117 -17.27 -10.98 0.32
N LEU A 118 -15.99 -10.59 0.29
CA LEU A 118 -14.86 -11.47 -0.03
C LEU A 118 -14.29 -12.20 1.19
N ASN A 119 -14.77 -11.92 2.41
CA ASN A 119 -14.33 -12.63 3.61
C ASN A 119 -14.87 -14.07 3.59
N SER A 120 -14.03 -15.02 3.19
CA SER A 120 -14.39 -16.45 3.14
C SER A 120 -14.70 -17.06 4.51
N TYR A 121 -14.27 -16.41 5.60
CA TYR A 121 -14.53 -16.85 6.97
C TYR A 121 -15.73 -16.12 7.61
N LYS A 122 -16.48 -15.31 6.85
CA LYS A 122 -17.63 -14.55 7.36
C LYS A 122 -18.66 -15.44 8.04
N SER A 123 -18.92 -16.62 7.48
CA SER A 123 -19.86 -17.61 8.04
C SER A 123 -19.44 -18.12 9.43
N LEU A 124 -18.13 -18.16 9.70
CA LEU A 124 -17.53 -18.67 10.93
C LEU A 124 -17.44 -17.61 12.04
N LEU A 125 -17.82 -16.35 11.76
CA LEU A 125 -17.87 -15.32 12.80
C LEU A 125 -18.91 -15.70 13.87
N PRO A 126 -18.59 -15.56 15.17
CA PRO A 126 -19.56 -15.77 16.23
C PRO A 126 -20.80 -14.89 16.05
N MET A 127 -21.97 -15.40 16.43
CA MET A 127 -23.24 -14.68 16.25
C MET A 127 -23.23 -13.29 16.90
N ASP A 128 -22.63 -13.16 18.08
CA ASP A 128 -22.52 -11.87 18.77
C ASP A 128 -21.67 -10.85 17.99
N VAL A 129 -20.61 -11.33 17.33
CA VAL A 129 -19.76 -10.50 16.46
C VAL A 129 -20.55 -10.07 15.22
N LYS A 130 -21.30 -10.99 14.59
CA LYS A 130 -22.17 -10.68 13.44
C LYS A 130 -23.23 -9.63 13.80
N ASN A 131 -23.87 -9.77 14.97
CA ASN A 131 -24.86 -8.85 15.49
C ASN A 131 -24.27 -7.47 15.81
N TYR A 132 -23.05 -7.42 16.36
CA TYR A 132 -22.38 -6.15 16.61
C TYR A 132 -22.03 -5.44 15.30
N LEU A 133 -21.46 -6.17 14.34
CA LEU A 133 -21.10 -5.63 13.03
C LEU A 133 -22.33 -5.17 12.25
N SER A 134 -23.45 -5.90 12.29
CA SER A 134 -24.67 -5.52 11.56
C SER A 134 -25.24 -4.18 12.02
N ARG A 135 -25.11 -3.86 13.32
CA ARG A 135 -25.48 -2.54 13.87
C ARG A 135 -24.56 -1.42 13.37
N ILE A 136 -23.29 -1.72 13.11
CA ILE A 136 -22.34 -0.73 12.57
C ILE A 136 -22.63 -0.48 11.09
N VAL A 137 -22.77 -1.54 10.29
CA VAL A 137 -22.89 -1.41 8.82
C VAL A 137 -24.33 -1.25 8.32
N GLY A 138 -25.33 -1.42 9.19
CA GLY A 138 -26.75 -1.28 8.85
C GLY A 138 -27.30 -2.41 7.96
N ARG A 139 -26.64 -3.56 7.91
CA ARG A 139 -27.06 -4.75 7.15
C ARG A 139 -26.67 -6.04 7.86
N ASP A 140 -27.42 -7.11 7.64
CA ASP A 140 -27.11 -8.42 8.22
C ASP A 140 -25.81 -8.99 7.65
N ILE A 141 -24.99 -9.57 8.54
CA ILE A 141 -23.77 -10.29 8.21
C ILE A 141 -24.10 -11.77 8.13
N LYS A 142 -24.26 -12.31 6.91
CA LYS A 142 -24.55 -13.73 6.67
C LYS A 142 -23.31 -14.60 6.87
#